data_AF-A0A9E5EBX6-F1
#
_entry.id   AF-A0A9E5EBX6-F1
#
_cell.length_a   1.000
_cell.length_b   1.000
_cell.length_c   1.000
_cell.angle_alpha   90.00
_cell.angle_beta   90.00
_cell.angle_gamma   90.00
#
_symmetry.space_group_name_H-M   'P 1'
#
loop_
_entity.id
_entity.type
_entity.pdbx_description
1 polymer ?
#
loop_
_entity_poly.entity_id
_entity_poly.type
_entity_poly.pdbx_seq_one_letter_code
_entity_poly.pdbx_strand_id
1 'polypeptide(L)'
;MATSGNPRFFLGTDSAPHPKGEKESSCGCAGCYTAHNALGLYAEAFDSVGKLDRLEGFASHYGADYYNLPRHTETITLVNQPQAVPFEYPMGKSTLVPLRAGETIGWSIAN
;
A
#
# COMPACT_ATOMS: atom_id res chain seq x y z
N MET A 1 2.94 4.94 16.83
CA MET A 1 2.62 3.72 16.05
C MET A 1 1.59 4.13 15.00
N ALA A 2 1.59 3.54 13.80
CA ALA A 2 0.76 4.01 12.67
C ALA A 2 -0.74 4.22 13.02
N THR A 3 -1.32 3.34 13.82
CA THR A 3 -2.75 3.38 14.21
C THR A 3 -3.06 4.25 15.43
N SER A 4 -2.06 4.94 16.00
CA SER A 4 -2.25 5.70 17.25
C SER A 4 -2.83 7.10 17.06
N GLY A 5 -3.01 7.58 15.82
CA GLY A 5 -3.43 8.95 15.52
C GLY A 5 -2.38 10.03 15.88
N ASN A 6 -1.12 9.64 16.06
CA ASN A 6 -0.04 10.60 16.33
C ASN A 6 0.49 11.14 15.00
N PRO A 7 0.51 12.47 14.78
CA PRO A 7 0.82 13.07 13.48
C PRO A 7 2.28 12.90 13.04
N ARG A 8 3.15 12.34 13.90
CA ARG A 8 4.54 12.01 13.52
C ARG A 8 4.67 10.69 12.75
N PHE A 9 3.59 9.93 12.60
CA PHE A 9 3.57 8.71 11.79
C PHE A 9 2.59 8.90 10.63
N PHE A 10 3.09 8.77 9.40
CA PHE A 10 2.31 8.94 8.18
C PHE A 10 2.73 7.91 7.13
N LEU A 11 1.90 7.76 6.10
CA LEU A 11 2.05 6.75 5.07
C LEU A 11 3.32 6.97 4.23
N GLY A 12 4.12 5.91 4.13
CA GLY A 12 5.19 5.76 3.16
C GLY A 12 5.26 4.29 2.77
N THR A 13 4.97 3.98 1.50
CA THR A 13 4.81 2.58 1.06
C THR A 13 6.12 1.82 1.01
N ASP A 14 7.22 2.53 0.78
CA ASP A 14 8.52 1.97 0.42
C ASP A 14 8.40 0.91 -0.71
N SER A 15 7.48 1.16 -1.65
CA SER A 15 7.25 0.23 -2.75
C SER A 15 8.47 0.21 -3.66
N ALA A 16 9.18 -0.91 -3.67
CA ALA A 16 10.44 -1.10 -4.39
C ALA A 16 10.29 -2.28 -5.37
N PRO A 17 9.85 -2.04 -6.62
CA PRO A 17 9.72 -3.09 -7.62
C PRO A 17 11.10 -3.56 -8.10
N HIS A 18 11.30 -4.88 -8.11
CA HIS A 18 12.45 -5.53 -8.72
C HIS A 18 11.98 -6.59 -9.71
N PRO A 19 12.69 -6.80 -10.83
CA PRO A 19 12.42 -7.92 -11.72
C PRO A 19 12.45 -9.24 -10.96
N LYS A 20 11.51 -10.14 -11.26
CA LYS A 20 11.38 -11.45 -10.59
C LYS A 20 12.71 -12.21 -10.56
N GLY A 21 13.41 -12.26 -11.69
CA GLY A 21 14.69 -12.98 -11.81
C GLY A 21 15.83 -12.38 -10.98
N GLU A 22 15.81 -11.07 -10.69
CA GLU A 22 16.81 -10.44 -9.80
C GLU A 22 16.51 -10.73 -8.33
N LYS A 23 15.22 -10.78 -7.98
CA LYS A 23 14.73 -11.06 -6.63
C LYS A 23 14.88 -12.53 -6.24
N GLU A 24 14.53 -13.44 -7.15
CA GLU A 24 14.64 -14.90 -6.99
C GLU A 24 16.01 -15.40 -7.47
N SER A 25 17.08 -14.77 -6.95
CA SER A 25 18.46 -15.08 -7.29
C SER A 25 19.27 -15.51 -6.05
N SER A 26 20.52 -15.93 -6.26
CA SER A 26 21.45 -16.26 -5.17
C SER A 26 21.82 -15.06 -4.29
N CYS A 27 21.58 -13.84 -4.76
CA CYS A 27 21.75 -12.59 -4.01
C CYS A 27 20.55 -11.67 -4.31
N GLY A 28 19.36 -12.12 -3.91
CA GLY A 28 18.10 -11.44 -4.19
C GLY A 28 18.06 -9.98 -3.71
N CYS A 29 17.59 -9.07 -4.55
CA CYS A 29 17.40 -7.67 -4.17
C CYS A 29 16.34 -7.51 -3.06
N ALA A 30 16.63 -6.66 -2.08
CA ALA A 30 15.68 -6.32 -1.02
C ALA A 30 14.66 -5.29 -1.52
N GLY A 31 13.37 -5.53 -1.29
CA GLY A 31 12.28 -4.63 -1.65
C GLY A 31 10.95 -5.35 -1.83
N CYS A 32 9.83 -4.68 -1.56
CA CYS A 32 8.49 -5.23 -1.79
C CYS A 32 7.71 -4.32 -2.74
N TYR A 33 7.06 -4.91 -3.75
CA TYR A 33 6.15 -4.15 -4.60
C TYR A 33 4.75 -4.12 -4.00
N THR A 34 4.38 -2.98 -3.43
CA THR A 34 3.10 -2.77 -2.72
C THR A 34 2.22 -1.72 -3.41
N ALA A 35 2.76 -0.95 -4.36
CA ALA A 35 2.02 0.13 -5.02
C ALA A 35 0.75 -0.31 -5.75
N HIS A 36 0.64 -1.58 -6.17
CA HIS A 36 -0.53 -2.11 -6.87
C HIS A 36 -1.85 -1.98 -6.08
N ASN A 37 -1.79 -2.04 -4.74
CA ASN A 37 -2.95 -1.85 -3.86
C ASN A 37 -2.54 -1.28 -2.49
N ALA A 38 -1.64 -0.30 -2.47
CA ALA A 38 -1.06 0.19 -1.21
C ALA A 38 -2.13 0.63 -0.18
N LEU A 39 -3.13 1.42 -0.61
CA LEU A 39 -4.18 1.91 0.28
C LEU A 39 -5.07 0.79 0.81
N GLY A 40 -5.40 -0.22 0.00
CA GLY A 40 -6.16 -1.37 0.44
C GLY A 40 -5.40 -2.22 1.46
N LEU A 41 -4.08 -2.41 1.27
CA LEU A 41 -3.23 -3.09 2.25
C LEU A 41 -3.17 -2.35 3.60
N TYR A 42 -3.08 -1.01 3.59
CA TYR A 42 -3.16 -0.23 4.83
C TYR A 42 -4.55 -0.27 5.46
N ALA A 43 -5.61 -0.23 4.65
CA ALA A 43 -6.98 -0.35 5.16
C ALA A 43 -7.18 -1.69 5.88
N GLU A 44 -6.73 -2.80 5.29
CA GLU A 44 -6.77 -4.12 5.92
C GLU A 44 -5.99 -4.15 7.26
N ALA A 45 -4.81 -3.53 7.30
CA ALA A 45 -4.03 -3.44 8.54
C ALA A 45 -4.75 -2.62 9.63
N PHE A 46 -5.34 -1.47 9.29
CA PHE A 46 -6.06 -0.61 10.24
C PHE A 46 -7.40 -1.24 10.67
N ASP A 47 -8.10 -1.90 9.76
CA ASP A 47 -9.34 -2.63 10.01
C ASP A 47 -9.12 -3.82 10.96
N SER A 48 -8.02 -4.56 10.77
CA SER A 48 -7.68 -5.73 11.61
C SER A 48 -7.53 -5.40 13.11
N VAL A 49 -7.29 -4.12 13.44
CA VAL A 49 -7.18 -3.62 14.81
C VAL A 49 -8.30 -2.64 15.19
N GLY A 50 -9.36 -2.54 14.38
CA GLY A 50 -10.53 -1.69 14.65
C GLY A 50 -10.21 -0.20 14.68
N LYS A 51 -9.31 0.27 13.80
CA LYS A 51 -8.84 1.67 13.72
C LYS A 51 -8.98 2.30 12.33
N LEU A 52 -9.93 1.85 11.52
CA LEU A 52 -10.20 2.47 10.20
C LEU A 52 -10.43 3.98 10.27
N ASP A 53 -11.01 4.48 11.35
CA ASP A 53 -11.22 5.91 11.62
C ASP A 53 -9.91 6.73 11.65
N ARG A 54 -8.75 6.07 11.80
CA ARG A 54 -7.43 6.70 11.83
C ARG A 54 -6.70 6.67 10.50
N LEU A 55 -7.22 5.94 9.52
CA LEU A 55 -6.53 5.75 8.24
C LEU A 55 -6.37 7.06 7.48
N GLU A 56 -7.40 7.91 7.44
CA GLU A 56 -7.36 9.19 6.72
C GLU A 56 -6.24 10.09 7.26
N GLY A 57 -6.19 10.30 8.59
CA GLY A 57 -5.12 11.10 9.20
C GLY A 57 -3.72 10.61 8.78
N PHE A 58 -3.50 9.30 8.87
CA PHE A 58 -2.24 8.64 8.50
C PHE A 58 -1.90 8.75 7.00
N ALA A 59 -2.89 8.59 6.12
CA ALA A 59 -2.70 8.46 4.68
C ALA A 59 -2.77 9.78 3.91
N SER A 60 -3.48 10.80 4.40
CA SER A 60 -3.76 12.03 3.65
C SER A 60 -3.41 13.33 4.37
N HIS A 61 -3.39 13.37 5.70
CA HIS A 61 -3.22 14.61 6.46
C HIS A 61 -1.80 14.80 7.00
N TYR A 62 -1.34 13.84 7.82
CA TYR A 62 -0.13 14.02 8.64
C TYR A 62 1.15 14.23 7.81
N GLY A 63 1.26 13.54 6.66
CA GLY A 63 2.37 13.74 5.74
C GLY A 63 2.35 15.13 5.09
N ALA A 64 1.21 15.57 4.58
CA ALA A 64 1.06 16.90 3.97
C ALA A 64 1.40 18.01 4.99
N ASP A 65 0.87 17.89 6.21
CA ASP A 65 1.16 18.82 7.31
C ASP A 65 2.66 18.84 7.65
N TYR A 66 3.31 17.67 7.73
CA TYR A 66 4.75 17.55 8.03
C TYR A 66 5.63 18.21 6.95
N TYR A 67 5.28 18.03 5.68
CA TYR A 67 6.00 18.63 4.55
C TYR A 67 5.56 20.07 4.24
N ASN A 68 4.63 20.65 5.02
CA ASN A 68 4.06 21.98 4.80
C ASN A 68 3.45 22.15 3.39
N LEU A 69 2.72 21.13 2.94
CA LEU A 69 1.98 21.09 1.68
C LEU A 69 0.47 21.20 1.96
N PRO A 70 -0.32 21.73 1.02
CA PRO A 70 -1.78 21.76 1.16
C PRO A 70 -2.33 20.33 1.19
N ARG A 71 -3.35 20.10 2.01
CA ARG A 71 -4.10 18.84 2.01
C ARG A 71 -4.90 18.72 0.70
N HIS A 72 -4.99 17.51 0.18
CA HIS A 72 -5.85 17.22 -0.97
C HIS A 72 -7.32 17.49 -0.61
N THR A 73 -8.09 18.02 -1.57
CA THR A 73 -9.54 18.28 -1.43
C THR A 73 -10.41 17.25 -2.12
N GLU A 74 -9.80 16.38 -2.93
CA GLU A 74 -10.47 15.27 -3.58
C GLU A 74 -10.73 14.14 -2.60
N THR A 75 -11.69 13.27 -2.94
CA THR A 75 -12.04 12.10 -2.14
C THR A 75 -11.95 10.86 -3.00
N ILE A 76 -11.36 9.82 -2.43
CA ILE A 76 -11.42 8.45 -2.93
C ILE A 76 -12.23 7.61 -1.96
N THR A 77 -12.86 6.55 -2.45
CA THR A 77 -13.59 5.60 -1.60
C THR A 77 -12.85 4.27 -1.61
N LEU A 78 -12.61 3.71 -0.42
CA LEU A 78 -12.17 2.32 -0.29
C LEU A 78 -13.38 1.44 0.02
N VAL A 79 -13.49 0.31 -0.67
CA VAL A 79 -14.55 -0.68 -0.49
C VAL A 79 -13.96 -1.97 0.06
N ASN A 80 -14.64 -2.57 1.04
CA ASN A 80 -14.31 -3.91 1.53
C ASN A 80 -14.91 -4.94 0.56
N GLN A 81 -14.25 -5.10 -0.57
CA GLN A 81 -14.62 -6.05 -1.62
C GLN A 81 -13.42 -6.95 -1.88
N PRO A 82 -13.52 -8.26 -1.59
CA PRO A 82 -12.45 -9.21 -1.83
C PRO A 82 -11.98 -9.18 -3.30
N GLN A 83 -10.68 -9.03 -3.50
CA GLN A 83 -10.06 -9.05 -4.83
C GLN A 83 -8.84 -9.97 -4.85
N ALA A 84 -8.71 -10.74 -5.93
CA ALA A 84 -7.53 -11.56 -6.15
C ALA A 84 -6.36 -10.70 -6.61
N VAL A 85 -5.19 -10.87 -5.99
CA VAL A 85 -3.94 -10.25 -6.42
C VAL A 85 -3.33 -11.11 -7.52
N PRO A 86 -3.03 -10.56 -8.71
CA PRO A 86 -2.31 -11.29 -9.75
C PRO A 86 -0.98 -11.87 -9.25
N PHE A 87 -0.58 -13.03 -9.77
CA PHE A 87 0.72 -13.62 -9.41
C PHE A 87 1.89 -12.74 -9.85
N GLU A 88 1.75 -12.05 -10.98
CA GLU A 88 2.81 -11.26 -11.59
C GLU A 88 2.23 -10.01 -12.27
N TYR A 89 3.02 -8.94 -12.31
CA TYR A 89 2.77 -7.75 -13.12
C TYR A 89 3.86 -7.57 -14.19
N PRO A 90 3.54 -7.02 -15.37
CA PRO A 90 4.55 -6.66 -16.37
C PRO A 90 5.54 -5.61 -15.85
N MET A 91 6.83 -5.80 -16.13
CA MET A 91 7.90 -4.85 -15.81
C MET A 91 8.91 -4.78 -16.97
N GLY A 92 8.65 -3.90 -17.93
CA GLY A 92 9.47 -3.79 -19.14
C GLY A 92 9.47 -5.10 -19.93
N LYS A 93 10.64 -5.73 -20.10
CA LYS A 93 10.80 -7.04 -20.77
C LYS A 93 10.74 -8.23 -19.78
N SER A 94 10.54 -7.97 -18.50
CA SER A 94 10.44 -8.96 -17.43
C SER A 94 9.06 -8.88 -16.77
N THR A 95 8.85 -9.71 -15.74
CA THR A 95 7.77 -9.56 -14.77
C THR A 95 8.32 -9.21 -13.38
N LEU A 96 7.43 -8.78 -12.50
CA LEU A 96 7.66 -8.64 -11.06
C LEU A 96 6.57 -9.39 -10.29
N VAL A 97 6.87 -9.76 -9.05
CA VAL A 97 5.92 -10.41 -8.13
C VAL A 97 5.46 -9.38 -7.08
N PRO A 98 4.15 -9.06 -7.00
CA PRO A 98 3.62 -8.17 -5.97
C PRO A 98 3.67 -8.83 -4.58
N LEU A 99 3.69 -8.00 -3.53
CA LEU A 99 3.37 -8.51 -2.20
C LEU A 99 1.95 -9.10 -2.22
N ARG A 100 1.75 -10.26 -1.58
CA ARG A 100 0.49 -11.02 -1.58
C ARG A 100 0.08 -11.61 -2.95
N ALA A 101 1.04 -11.83 -3.85
CA ALA A 101 0.80 -12.51 -5.13
C ALA A 101 0.00 -13.81 -4.97
N GLY A 102 -1.11 -13.93 -5.72
CA GLY A 102 -1.98 -15.11 -5.70
C GLY A 102 -2.94 -15.19 -4.50
N GLU A 103 -2.85 -14.26 -3.53
CA GLU A 103 -3.78 -14.19 -2.40
C GLU A 103 -5.01 -13.33 -2.73
N THR A 104 -5.94 -13.27 -1.77
CA THR A 104 -7.09 -12.35 -1.79
C THR A 104 -6.93 -11.25 -0.75
N ILE A 105 -7.01 -10.00 -1.19
CA ILE A 105 -7.00 -8.78 -0.37
C ILE A 105 -8.44 -8.34 -0.08
N GLY A 106 -8.69 -7.76 1.10
CA GLY A 106 -10.05 -7.40 1.52
C GLY A 106 -10.53 -6.03 1.03
N TRP A 107 -9.61 -5.09 0.83
CA TRP A 107 -9.93 -3.69 0.54
C TRP A 107 -9.30 -3.21 -0.78
N SER A 108 -10.03 -2.35 -1.49
CA SER A 108 -9.55 -1.70 -2.71
C SER A 108 -10.24 -0.36 -2.97
N ILE A 109 -9.70 0.43 -3.90
CA ILE A 109 -10.30 1.68 -4.34
C ILE A 109 -11.54 1.37 -5.19
N ALA A 110 -12.65 2.06 -4.91
CA ALA A 110 -13.86 1.99 -5.74
C ALA A 110 -13.54 2.51 -7.15
N ASN A 111 -13.85 1.69 -8.17
CA ASN A 111 -13.73 2.07 -9.57
C ASN A 111 -14.80 3.08 -10.00
#